data_AF-A0A6J6SHY3-F1
#
_entry.id   AF-A0A6J6SHY3-F1
#
_cell.length_a   1.000
_cell.length_b   1.000
_cell.length_c   1.000
_cell.angle_alpha   90.00
_cell.angle_beta   90.00
_cell.angle_gamma   90.00
#
_symmetry.space_group_name_H-M   'P 1'
#
loop_
_entity.id
_entity.type
_entity.pdbx_description
1 polymer ?
#
loop_
_entity_poly.entity_id
_entity_poly.type
_entity_poly.pdbx_seq_one_letter_code
_entity_poly.pdbx_strand_id
1 'polypeptide(L)' 'MGVTGDLTDDGLRLKVTDGEAFVPRLFDRLDTGVRNVNVRRPSLDDVFIEYTGRDIRDAEASTNDKFRSTAMARGLRKS' A
#
# COMPACT_ATOMS: atom_id res chain seq x y z
N MET A 1 -7.96 -17.38 -4.36
CA MET A 1 -8.18 -16.56 -3.15
C MET A 1 -8.40 -15.08 -3.47
N GLY A 2 -8.17 -14.60 -4.71
CA GLY A 2 -8.56 -13.23 -5.11
C GLY A 2 -7.86 -12.13 -4.32
N VAL A 3 -6.63 -12.39 -3.88
CA VAL A 3 -5.83 -11.47 -3.06
C VAL A 3 -4.77 -10.82 -3.92
N THR A 4 -4.51 -9.53 -3.69
CA THR A 4 -3.38 -8.82 -4.30
C THR A 4 -2.18 -8.98 -3.38
N GLY A 5 -1.02 -9.26 -3.98
CA GLY A 5 0.22 -9.44 -3.24
C GLY A 5 1.42 -8.84 -3.95
N ASP A 6 2.40 -8.47 -3.15
CA ASP A 6 3.67 -7.90 -3.59
C ASP A 6 4.82 -8.80 -3.08
N LEU A 7 5.77 -9.10 -3.97
CA LEU A 7 7.04 -9.70 -3.58
C LEU A 7 7.92 -8.61 -2.95
N THR A 8 8.48 -8.93 -1.79
CA THR A 8 9.42 -8.10 -1.04
C THR A 8 10.69 -8.89 -0.78
N ASP A 9 11.75 -8.21 -0.37
CA ASP A 9 13.02 -8.86 -0.02
C ASP A 9 12.87 -9.88 1.13
N ASP A 10 11.90 -9.65 2.02
CA ASP A 10 11.60 -10.50 3.18
C ASP A 10 10.57 -11.61 2.88
N GLY A 11 10.03 -11.66 1.66
CA GLY A 11 9.03 -12.65 1.25
C GLY A 11 7.77 -12.05 0.62
N LEU A 12 6.63 -12.73 0.78
CA LEU A 12 5.38 -12.37 0.14
C LEU A 12 4.49 -11.55 1.08
N ARG A 13 4.12 -10.33 0.66
CA ARG A 13 3.14 -9.49 1.36
C ARG A 13 1.79 -9.62 0.68
N LEU A 14 0.74 -9.94 1.43
CA LEU A 14 -0.63 -10.07 0.93
C LEU A 14 -1.53 -9.04 1.62
N LYS A 15 -2.31 -8.28 0.83
CA LYS A 15 -3.37 -7.42 1.37
C LYS A 15 -4.71 -8.15 1.27
N VAL A 16 -5.34 -8.37 2.42
CA VAL A 16 -6.60 -9.11 2.55
C VAL A 16 -7.57 -8.34 3.44
N THR A 17 -8.86 -8.42 3.16
CA THR A 17 -9.90 -7.69 3.92
C THR A 17 -10.02 -8.19 5.36
N ASP A 18 -9.88 -9.50 5.57
CA ASP A 18 -9.97 -10.15 6.88
C ASP A 18 -8.77 -11.09 7.06
N GLY A 19 -7.72 -10.57 7.72
CA GLY A 19 -6.49 -11.32 7.97
C GLY A 19 -6.70 -12.48 8.94
N GLU A 20 -7.54 -12.31 9.96
CA GLU A 20 -7.79 -13.31 10.99
C GLU A 20 -8.46 -14.55 10.39
N ALA A 21 -9.46 -14.37 9.51
CA ALA A 21 -10.09 -15.48 8.80
C ALA A 21 -9.24 -16.04 7.65
N PHE A 22 -8.32 -15.26 7.10
CA PHE A 22 -7.45 -15.67 6.00
C PHE A 22 -6.34 -16.63 6.45
N VAL A 23 -5.73 -16.38 7.60
CA VAL A 23 -4.56 -17.14 8.09
C VAL A 23 -4.82 -18.65 8.21
N PRO A 24 -5.90 -19.14 8.84
CA PRO A 24 -6.18 -20.57 8.91
C PRO A 24 -6.36 -21.20 7.53
N ARG A 25 -7.08 -20.51 6.62
CA ARG A 25 -7.34 -21.00 5.25
C ARG A 25 -6.07 -21.07 4.41
N LEU A 26 -5.10 -20.18 4.68
CA LEU A 26 -3.80 -20.22 4.03
C LEU A 26 -3.04 -21.47 4.49
N PHE A 27 -2.98 -21.73 5.80
CA PHE A 27 -2.25 -22.87 6.36
C PHE A 27 -2.84 -24.22 5.93
N ASP A 28 -4.16 -24.35 5.82
CA ASP A 28 -4.82 -25.56 5.30
C ASP A 28 -4.39 -25.93 3.87
N ARG A 29 -3.86 -24.97 3.11
CA ARG A 29 -3.40 -25.18 1.73
C ARG A 29 -1.89 -25.32 1.59
N LEU A 30 -1.15 -25.17 2.68
CA LEU A 30 0.29 -25.38 2.65
C LEU A 30 0.58 -26.85 2.89
N ASP A 31 1.23 -27.49 1.92
CA ASP A 31 1.72 -28.88 2.08
C ASP A 31 2.95 -28.96 3.02
N THR A 32 3.47 -27.80 3.46
CA THR A 32 4.62 -27.68 4.36
C THR A 32 4.16 -27.27 5.76
N GLY A 33 4.77 -27.89 6.77
CA GLY A 33 4.54 -27.53 8.16
C GLY A 33 4.95 -26.09 8.48
N VAL A 34 4.03 -25.35 9.09
CA VAL A 34 4.27 -23.98 9.56
C VAL A 34 5.08 -24.03 10.86
N ARG A 35 6.27 -23.42 10.87
CA ARG A 35 7.18 -23.45 12.04
C ARG A 35 6.93 -22.31 13.04
N ASN A 36 6.52 -21.15 12.56
CA ASN A 36 6.25 -19.98 13.37
C ASN A 36 5.22 -19.09 12.67
N VAL A 37 4.36 -18.44 13.46
CA VAL A 37 3.40 -17.44 13.00
C VAL A 37 3.46 -16.26 13.95
N ASN A 38 3.70 -15.07 13.42
CA ASN A 38 3.55 -13.82 14.16
C ASN A 38 2.31 -13.10 13.62
N VAL A 39 1.29 -12.95 14.47
CA VAL A 39 0.12 -12.13 14.18
C VAL A 39 0.18 -10.91 15.08
N ARG A 40 0.26 -9.73 14.47
CA ARG A 40 0.16 -8.46 15.19
C ARG A 40 -1.02 -7.68 14.64
N ARG A 41 -1.85 -7.13 15.52
CA ARG A 41 -2.81 -6.10 15.12
C ARG A 41 -1.99 -4.86 14.74
N PRO A 42 -2.22 -4.23 13.57
CA PRO A 42 -1.51 -3.02 13.20
C PRO A 42 -1.70 -1.95 14.29
N SER A 43 -0.61 -1.28 14.64
CA SER A 43 -0.65 -0.14 15.55
C SER A 43 -1.23 1.08 14.84
N LEU A 44 -1.58 2.12 15.61
CA LEU A 44 -2.01 3.39 15.04
C LEU A 44 -0.91 4.00 14.13
N ASP A 45 0.36 3.85 14.50
CA ASP A 45 1.48 4.35 13.69
C ASP A 45 1.59 3.62 12.35
N ASP A 46 1.37 2.30 12.33
CA ASP A 46 1.36 1.52 11.08
C ASP A 46 0.25 1.99 10.13
N VAL A 47 -0.94 2.27 10.68
CA VAL A 47 -2.09 2.76 9.92
C VAL A 47 -1.86 4.21 9.50
N PHE A 48 -1.29 5.04 10.38
CA PHE A 48 -0.97 6.42 10.08
C PHE A 48 0.00 6.49 8.90
N ILE A 49 1.09 5.71 8.91
CA ILE A 49 2.05 5.68 7.78
C ILE A 49 1.39 5.22 6.48
N GLU A 50 0.56 4.16 6.50
CA GLU A 50 -0.06 3.62 5.29
C GLU A 50 -1.13 4.57 4.70
N TYR A 51 -1.94 5.22 5.55
CA TYR A 51 -3.06 6.07 5.11
C TYR A 51 -2.67 7.54 4.95
N THR A 52 -1.91 8.13 5.87
CA THR A 52 -1.49 9.54 5.76
C THR A 52 -0.29 9.73 4.85
N GLY A 53 0.56 8.71 4.70
CA GLY A 53 1.61 8.71 3.68
C GLY A 53 1.04 8.76 2.26
N ARG A 54 -0.17 8.25 2.05
CA ARG A 54 -0.90 8.38 0.78
C ARG A 54 -1.45 9.79 0.59
N ASP A 55 -2.12 10.35 1.59
CA ASP A 55 -2.67 11.71 1.50
C ASP A 55 -1.58 12.77 1.31
N ILE A 56 -0.41 12.63 1.95
CA ILE A 56 0.72 13.55 1.76
C ILE A 56 1.30 13.42 0.35
N ARG A 57 1.55 12.19 -0.14
CA ARG A 57 2.08 11.97 -1.50
C ARG A 57 1.12 12.46 -2.58
N ASP A 58 -0.19 12.24 -2.40
CA ASP A 58 -1.22 12.71 -3.34
C ASP A 58 -1.37 14.24 -3.28
N ALA A 59 -1.25 14.86 -2.10
CA ALA A 59 -1.27 16.32 -1.95
C ALA A 59 -0.04 17.00 -2.58
N GLU A 60 1.15 16.41 -2.44
CA GLU A 60 2.37 16.89 -3.11
C GLU A 60 2.29 16.74 -4.62
N ALA A 61 1.80 15.60 -5.13
CA ALA A 61 1.56 15.38 -6.55
C ALA A 61 0.58 16.43 -7.12
N SER A 62 -0.56 16.63 -6.46
CA SER A 62 -1.58 17.59 -6.88
C SER A 62 -1.06 19.05 -6.87
N THR A 63 -0.18 19.38 -5.93
CA THR A 63 0.46 20.70 -5.84
C THR A 63 1.47 20.90 -6.98
N ASN A 64 2.32 19.89 -7.26
CA ASN A 64 3.28 19.94 -8.35
C ASN A 64 2.60 20.03 -9.73
N ASP A 65 1.49 19.32 -9.93
CA ASP A 65 0.66 19.38 -11.14
C ASP A 65 0.03 20.77 -11.35
N LYS A 66 -0.43 21.43 -10.28
CA LYS A 66 -0.93 22.82 -10.35
C LYS A 66 0.17 23.81 -10.74
N PHE A 67 1.39 23.62 -10.23
CA PHE A 67 2.53 24.46 -10.61
C PHE A 67 2.95 24.23 -12.08
N ARG A 68 3.00 22.97 -12.54
CA ARG A 68 3.32 22.62 -13.93
C ARG A 68 2.29 23.14 -14.93
N SER A 69 1.00 22.94 -14.65
CA SER A 69 -0.09 23.42 -15.51
C SER A 69 -0.11 24.95 -15.62
N THR A 70 0.14 25.67 -14.52
CA THR A 70 0.25 27.13 -14.53
C THR A 70 1.46 27.62 -15.32
N ALA A 71 2.61 26.94 -15.22
CA ALA A 71 3.80 27.27 -16.00
C ALA A 71 3.60 27.06 -17.51
N MET A 72 2.95 25.96 -17.90
CA MET A 72 2.61 25.67 -19.30
C MET A 72 1.60 26.69 -19.87
N ALA A 73 0.55 27.02 -19.11
CA ALA A 73 -0.47 27.99 -19.54
C ALA A 73 0.11 29.41 -19.73
N ARG A 74 1.17 29.76 -19.00
CA ARG A 74 1.91 31.02 -19.16
C ARG A 74 2.86 31.00 -20.37
N GLY A 75 3.41 29.84 -20.73
CA GLY A 75 4.24 29.66 -21.93
C GLY A 75 3.48 29.87 -23.24
N LEU A 76 2.22 29.43 -23.32
CA LEU A 76 1.39 29.58 -24.53
C LEU A 76 0.90 31.01 -24.77
N ARG A 77 0.93 31.90 -23.76
CA ARG A 77 0.43 33.29 -23.88
C ARG A 77 1.48 34.27 -24.42
N LYS A 78 2.70 33.80 -24.75
CA LYS A 78 3.82 34.66 -25.18
C LYS A 78 4.33 34.34 -26.60
N SER A 79 3.50 33.80 -27.48
CA SER A 79 3.84 33.65 -28.91
C SER A 79 3.01 34.56 -29.79
#